data_AF-A0A1L8E6X3-F1
#
_entry.id   AF-A0A1L8E6X3-F1
#
_cell.length_a   1.000
_cell.length_b   1.000
_cell.length_c   1.000
_cell.angle_alpha   90.00
_cell.angle_beta   90.00
_cell.angle_gamma   90.00
#
_symmetry.space_group_name_H-M   'P 1'
#
loop_
_entity.id
_entity.type
_entity.pdbx_description
1 polymer ?
#
loop_
_entity_poly.entity_id
_entity_poly.type
_entity_poly.pdbx_seq_one_letter_code
_entity_poly.pdbx_strand_id
1 'polypeptide(L)'
;CLMYLLYPKKLEHPCDQCEAPYGYRNHMPLSTDTPKFTTEVKNAAVSGNLDAPEGGFDAIMQAIACRQQIGWREQARRLLVFSTDAGFHYAGDGKLGGVITPNDGECHLNTAGLYTHSVIQDYPSISQINHKVKQNSINIIFAVTANQHSVYQKLSSHIEGSSSAILSNDSSNVVDLVREEYSKISSSIEMKDNATSHVKITYHSTCLNSGSNELETAKCDGLKVGDIVTFNAQIVVTSCPADPAEWKQVIQIYPVGINESLVIDLEMLCSCDCERPGSPGYEINSPLCSNHGKLMCGICDCDDMHFGHSCECSNNEIHTDKTNEIGCRADNSSTVDCSGRGTCLCGVCDCEKRANPDEIISGRFCECDNFSCERHEQQLCSGPDHGTCECGVCACKPGWSGSGCNCKTSNDSCYPPGGGEICSGRGECVCGKCECKSTDEGRFSGDHCEYCPTCSGRCHELKDCVQCQVYRTGPLKEPEDCRTNCTLFTPTEVDKVEIDESKGEHLCIFYDEYDCKFKFKYREEDNKIVVVAQTERECPPKVFMLGIVLGVIAAIVLVGLAILLLWKLLTTIHDRREFARFEKERMNAKWDTGENPIYKQATSTFKNPMYAGK
;
A
#
# COMPACT_ATOMS: atom_id res chain seq x y z
N CYS A 1 11.09 6.05 -26.10
CA CYS A 1 10.31 6.29 -27.34
C CYS A 1 10.75 5.34 -28.48
N LEU A 2 10.56 4.01 -28.33
CA LEU A 2 10.96 3.01 -29.36
C LEU A 2 9.94 2.84 -30.49
N MET A 3 8.76 3.46 -30.38
CA MET A 3 7.68 3.31 -31.34
C MET A 3 7.95 4.03 -32.69
N TYR A 4 9.00 4.85 -32.76
CA TYR A 4 9.51 5.44 -34.01
C TYR A 4 10.13 4.42 -34.98
N LEU A 5 10.51 3.22 -34.51
CA LEU A 5 11.08 2.16 -35.35
C LEU A 5 10.14 1.67 -36.47
N LEU A 6 8.85 2.01 -36.41
CA LEU A 6 7.86 1.63 -37.41
C LEU A 6 7.78 2.59 -38.62
N TYR A 7 8.39 3.79 -38.53
CA TYR A 7 8.36 4.80 -39.60
C TYR A 7 9.74 5.45 -39.82
N PRO A 8 10.58 4.91 -40.72
CA PRO A 8 11.97 5.36 -40.94
C PRO A 8 12.13 6.86 -41.21
N LYS A 9 11.21 7.48 -41.97
CA LYS A 9 11.25 8.92 -42.24
C LYS A 9 11.00 9.78 -41.00
N LYS A 10 10.25 9.27 -40.02
CA LYS A 10 9.92 9.98 -38.78
C LYS A 10 11.03 9.87 -37.73
N LEU A 11 11.97 8.93 -37.88
CA LEU A 11 13.18 8.84 -37.06
C LEU A 11 14.17 9.96 -37.38
N GLU A 12 14.25 10.38 -38.66
CA GLU A 12 15.13 11.48 -39.07
C GLU A 12 14.47 12.85 -38.88
N HIS A 13 13.17 12.95 -39.21
CA HIS A 13 12.42 14.20 -39.12
C HIS A 13 11.03 13.96 -38.48
N PRO A 14 10.90 14.07 -37.15
CA PRO A 14 9.62 13.86 -36.48
C PRO A 14 8.60 14.96 -36.86
N CYS A 15 9.07 16.19 -37.06
CA CYS A 15 8.31 17.36 -37.53
C CYS A 15 9.16 18.24 -38.46
N ASP A 16 8.52 19.21 -39.13
CA ASP A 16 9.20 20.17 -40.02
C ASP A 16 10.17 21.04 -39.22
N GLN A 17 11.46 21.05 -39.62
CA GLN A 17 12.56 21.74 -38.92
C GLN A 17 12.88 21.23 -37.51
N CYS A 18 12.55 19.98 -37.19
CA CYS A 18 12.88 19.35 -35.92
C CYS A 18 14.10 18.43 -35.99
N GLU A 19 14.82 18.31 -34.88
CA GLU A 19 15.89 17.31 -34.72
C GLU A 19 15.32 15.89 -34.53
N ALA A 20 16.17 14.89 -34.80
CA ALA A 20 15.84 13.49 -34.57
C ALA A 20 15.60 13.21 -33.07
N PRO A 21 14.68 12.30 -32.70
CA PRO A 21 14.42 11.97 -31.31
C PRO A 21 15.66 11.42 -30.60
N TYR A 22 15.93 11.92 -29.39
CA TYR A 22 16.98 11.44 -28.50
C TYR A 22 16.47 11.30 -27.07
N GLY A 23 17.12 10.47 -26.25
CA GLY A 23 16.73 10.27 -24.86
C GLY A 23 17.14 11.45 -23.96
N TYR A 24 18.44 11.69 -23.86
CA TYR A 24 18.99 12.83 -23.12
C TYR A 24 20.29 13.31 -23.75
N ARG A 25 20.51 14.64 -23.72
CA ARG A 25 21.74 15.27 -24.16
C ARG A 25 22.16 16.38 -23.20
N ASN A 26 23.39 16.29 -22.69
CA ASN A 26 24.04 17.39 -22.00
C ASN A 26 24.67 18.35 -23.02
N HIS A 27 23.99 19.47 -23.29
CA HIS A 27 24.48 20.50 -24.21
C HIS A 27 25.63 21.32 -23.64
N MET A 28 25.61 21.59 -22.33
CA MET A 28 26.56 22.51 -21.69
C MET A 28 26.82 22.10 -20.23
N PRO A 29 28.08 21.81 -19.87
CA PRO A 29 28.48 21.69 -18.46
C PRO A 29 28.28 23.01 -17.70
N LEU A 30 28.07 22.91 -16.39
CA LEU A 30 27.93 24.07 -15.51
C LEU A 30 29.13 25.02 -15.65
N SER A 31 28.84 26.28 -15.92
CA SER A 31 29.84 27.33 -16.17
C SER A 31 29.32 28.69 -15.71
N THR A 32 30.23 29.62 -15.44
CA THR A 32 29.91 31.03 -15.15
C THR A 32 29.72 31.88 -16.41
N ASP A 33 29.91 31.30 -17.60
CA ASP A 33 29.78 31.97 -18.91
C ASP A 33 28.32 32.07 -19.36
N THR A 34 27.66 33.18 -18.98
CA THR A 34 26.25 33.43 -19.33
C THR A 34 26.01 33.72 -20.83
N PRO A 35 26.93 34.39 -21.58
CA PRO A 35 26.82 34.47 -23.04
C PRO A 35 26.81 33.11 -23.74
N LYS A 36 27.65 32.18 -23.28
CA LYS A 36 27.67 30.81 -23.82
C LYS A 36 26.34 30.10 -23.58
N PHE A 37 25.79 30.17 -22.36
CA PHE A 37 24.47 29.61 -22.07
C PHE A 37 23.39 30.15 -23.02
N THR A 38 23.37 31.47 -23.24
CA THR A 38 22.42 32.11 -24.17
C THR A 38 22.57 31.59 -25.61
N THR A 39 23.80 31.32 -26.03
CA THR A 39 24.10 30.80 -27.36
C THR A 39 23.64 29.35 -27.50
N GLU A 40 23.94 28.51 -26.51
CA GLU A 40 23.55 27.09 -26.53
C GLU A 40 22.02 26.93 -26.49
N VAL A 41 21.31 27.72 -25.67
CA VAL A 41 19.83 27.70 -25.62
C VAL A 41 19.22 28.10 -26.96
N LYS A 42 19.76 29.13 -27.63
CA LYS A 42 19.28 29.53 -28.97
C LYS A 42 19.53 28.48 -30.05
N ASN A 43 20.59 27.70 -29.89
CA ASN A 43 20.97 26.65 -30.84
C ASN A 43 20.26 25.31 -30.56
N ALA A 44 19.63 25.15 -29.40
CA ALA A 44 18.90 23.94 -29.05
C ALA A 44 17.64 23.82 -29.92
N ALA A 45 17.65 22.85 -30.83
CA ALA A 45 16.52 22.57 -31.70
C ALA A 45 15.43 21.78 -30.98
N VAL A 46 14.19 22.01 -31.38
CA VAL A 46 13.04 21.24 -30.91
C VAL A 46 13.04 19.86 -31.58
N SER A 47 12.69 18.83 -30.83
CA SER A 47 12.47 17.46 -31.32
C SER A 47 10.99 17.11 -31.20
N GLY A 48 10.60 15.89 -31.58
CA GLY A 48 9.24 15.39 -31.39
C GLY A 48 9.20 13.97 -30.84
N ASN A 49 8.14 13.66 -30.12
CA ASN A 49 7.76 12.33 -29.64
C ASN A 49 6.41 11.88 -30.25
N LEU A 50 6.07 10.60 -30.07
CA LEU A 50 4.86 9.99 -30.64
C LEU A 50 3.75 9.83 -29.59
N ASP A 51 4.13 9.50 -28.37
CA ASP A 51 3.28 9.35 -27.18
C ASP A 51 3.35 10.58 -26.27
N ALA A 52 2.33 10.77 -25.43
CA ALA A 52 2.23 11.97 -24.60
C ALA A 52 3.23 12.02 -23.42
N PRO A 53 3.49 10.94 -22.64
CA PRO A 53 4.51 10.97 -21.60
C PRO A 53 5.93 11.01 -22.19
N GLU A 54 6.84 11.69 -21.49
CA GLU A 54 8.22 11.85 -21.95
C GLU A 54 9.23 11.05 -21.10
N GLY A 55 10.43 10.85 -21.66
CA GLY A 55 11.55 10.14 -21.00
C GLY A 55 12.33 10.99 -20.00
N GLY A 56 11.71 11.99 -19.36
CA GLY A 56 12.40 12.97 -18.52
C GLY A 56 13.15 12.37 -17.32
N PHE A 57 12.73 11.21 -16.84
CA PHE A 57 13.38 10.49 -15.74
C PHE A 57 14.78 9.98 -16.09
N ASP A 58 15.04 9.58 -17.33
CA ASP A 58 16.39 9.27 -17.80
C ASP A 58 17.30 10.49 -17.73
N ALA A 59 16.78 11.65 -18.17
CA ALA A 59 17.51 12.91 -18.13
C ALA A 59 17.84 13.33 -16.69
N ILE A 60 16.88 13.21 -15.77
CA ILE A 60 17.10 13.47 -14.34
C ILE A 60 18.20 12.54 -13.80
N MET A 61 18.10 11.24 -14.04
CA MET A 61 19.08 10.27 -13.55
C MET A 61 20.49 10.57 -14.07
N GLN A 62 20.65 10.81 -15.38
CA GLN A 62 21.95 11.11 -15.97
C GLN A 62 22.50 12.45 -15.50
N ALA A 63 21.66 13.48 -15.33
CA ALA A 63 22.08 14.78 -14.80
C ALA A 63 22.58 14.69 -13.34
N ILE A 64 22.06 13.74 -12.56
CA ILE A 64 22.48 13.49 -11.18
C ILE A 64 23.74 12.62 -11.13
N ALA A 65 23.75 11.50 -11.85
CA ALA A 65 24.82 10.50 -11.82
C ALA A 65 26.12 11.00 -12.49
N CYS A 66 26.02 11.75 -13.59
CA CYS A 66 27.17 12.23 -14.37
C CYS A 66 27.84 13.48 -13.80
N ARG A 67 28.29 13.40 -12.54
CA ARG A 67 28.83 14.56 -11.79
C ARG A 67 29.91 15.34 -12.54
N GLN A 68 30.83 14.63 -13.18
CA GLN A 68 31.99 15.23 -13.87
C GLN A 68 31.57 15.91 -15.18
N GLN A 69 30.71 15.26 -15.97
CA GLN A 69 30.24 15.76 -17.25
C GLN A 69 29.30 16.96 -17.08
N ILE A 70 28.48 16.96 -16.03
CA ILE A 70 27.61 18.09 -15.68
C ILE A 70 28.41 19.19 -14.97
N GLY A 71 29.41 18.85 -14.15
CA GLY A 71 30.26 19.80 -13.45
C GLY A 71 29.73 20.24 -12.08
N TRP A 72 29.08 19.33 -11.34
CA TRP A 72 28.62 19.62 -9.98
C TRP A 72 29.80 19.94 -9.05
N ARG A 73 29.73 21.08 -8.34
CA ARG A 73 30.74 21.46 -7.34
C ARG A 73 30.48 20.76 -6.01
N GLU A 74 31.54 20.47 -5.25
CA GLU A 74 31.43 19.86 -3.92
C GLU A 74 30.81 20.79 -2.89
N GLN A 75 31.28 22.03 -2.82
CA GLN A 75 30.82 23.04 -1.87
C GLN A 75 29.82 24.01 -2.52
N ALA A 76 28.66 23.49 -2.91
CA ALA A 76 27.59 24.31 -3.47
C ALA A 76 26.22 23.65 -3.25
N ARG A 77 25.17 24.47 -3.17
CA ARG A 77 23.80 23.99 -3.34
C ARG A 77 23.60 23.59 -4.80
N ARG A 78 23.18 22.35 -5.03
CA ARG A 78 22.98 21.78 -6.36
C ARG A 78 21.49 21.85 -6.69
N LEU A 79 21.14 22.61 -7.72
CA LEU A 79 19.76 22.83 -8.16
C LEU A 79 19.57 22.24 -9.54
N LEU A 80 18.66 21.28 -9.68
CA LEU A 80 18.23 20.71 -10.95
C LEU A 80 16.82 21.21 -11.25
N VAL A 81 16.69 22.09 -12.23
CA VAL A 81 15.38 22.57 -12.70
C VAL A 81 14.91 21.65 -13.82
N PHE A 82 13.79 20.96 -13.59
CA PHE A 82 13.16 20.09 -14.57
C PHE A 82 11.88 20.75 -15.08
N SER A 83 11.86 21.11 -16.37
CA SER A 83 10.73 21.78 -17.00
C SER A 83 10.04 20.89 -18.04
N THR A 84 8.72 20.75 -17.94
CA THR A 84 7.89 20.02 -18.93
C THR A 84 6.42 20.42 -18.84
N ASP A 85 5.67 20.21 -19.92
CA ASP A 85 4.22 20.37 -20.00
C ASP A 85 3.47 19.01 -20.02
N ALA A 86 4.21 17.90 -19.89
CA ALA A 86 3.72 16.54 -20.02
C ALA A 86 4.03 15.65 -18.80
N GLY A 87 3.42 14.46 -18.81
CA GLY A 87 3.73 13.40 -17.86
C GLY A 87 5.09 12.75 -18.14
N PHE A 88 5.45 11.75 -17.34
CA PHE A 88 6.73 11.05 -17.43
C PHE A 88 6.54 9.53 -17.54
N HIS A 89 7.47 8.88 -18.23
CA HIS A 89 7.66 7.44 -18.14
C HIS A 89 8.51 7.06 -16.93
N TYR A 90 8.26 5.87 -16.38
CA TYR A 90 8.98 5.32 -15.24
C TYR A 90 9.24 3.82 -15.42
N ALA A 91 10.05 3.24 -14.52
CA ALA A 91 10.44 1.83 -14.58
C ALA A 91 9.25 0.89 -14.83
N GLY A 92 9.39 0.02 -15.83
CA GLY A 92 8.38 -0.89 -16.33
C GLY A 92 7.83 -0.49 -17.70
N ASP A 93 7.80 0.80 -18.03
CA ASP A 93 7.24 1.29 -19.30
C ASP A 93 8.10 0.89 -20.51
N GLY A 94 9.43 0.79 -20.34
CA GLY A 94 10.34 0.35 -21.39
C GLY A 94 10.05 -1.04 -21.93
N LYS A 95 9.32 -1.88 -21.17
CA LYS A 95 8.87 -3.21 -21.59
C LYS A 95 8.06 -3.17 -22.89
N LEU A 96 7.25 -2.13 -23.09
CA LEU A 96 6.48 -1.93 -24.33
C LEU A 96 7.38 -1.70 -25.55
N GLY A 97 8.55 -1.10 -25.32
CA GLY A 97 9.60 -0.91 -26.33
C GLY A 97 10.59 -2.07 -26.45
N GLY A 98 10.39 -3.18 -25.72
CA GLY A 98 11.34 -4.30 -25.69
C GLY A 98 12.59 -4.06 -24.84
N VAL A 99 12.61 -3.00 -24.04
CA VAL A 99 13.70 -2.66 -23.13
C VAL A 99 13.33 -3.12 -21.73
N ILE A 100 13.95 -4.21 -21.29
CA ILE A 100 13.62 -4.89 -20.02
C ILE A 100 14.75 -4.85 -18.99
N THR A 101 15.91 -4.33 -19.37
CA THR A 101 17.06 -4.20 -18.47
C THR A 101 16.78 -3.05 -17.52
N PRO A 102 16.79 -3.23 -16.19
CA PRO A 102 16.59 -2.13 -15.25
C PRO A 102 17.69 -1.06 -15.41
N ASN A 103 17.34 0.20 -15.13
CA ASN A 103 18.31 1.29 -14.99
C ASN A 103 19.32 0.95 -13.87
N ASP A 104 20.62 1.19 -14.10
CA ASP A 104 21.65 0.91 -13.10
C ASP A 104 21.97 2.11 -12.19
N GLY A 105 21.45 3.30 -12.50
CA GLY A 105 21.72 4.54 -11.78
C GLY A 105 23.13 5.10 -12.01
N GLU A 106 23.86 4.61 -13.01
CA GLU A 106 25.23 5.05 -13.33
C GLU A 106 25.27 6.02 -14.52
N CYS A 107 26.44 6.64 -14.72
CA CYS A 107 26.64 7.62 -15.78
C CYS A 107 26.98 6.98 -17.12
N HIS A 108 26.22 7.32 -18.16
CA HIS A 108 26.30 6.72 -19.51
C HIS A 108 26.30 7.77 -20.63
N LEU A 109 26.94 8.91 -20.39
CA LEU A 109 27.12 9.95 -21.41
C LEU A 109 28.38 9.68 -22.24
N ASN A 110 28.24 9.77 -23.56
CA ASN A 110 29.41 9.78 -24.45
C ASN A 110 30.11 11.15 -24.45
N THR A 111 31.20 11.27 -25.21
CA THR A 111 31.98 12.52 -25.34
C THR A 111 31.19 13.69 -25.95
N ALA A 112 30.09 13.42 -26.65
CA ALA A 112 29.19 14.43 -27.20
C ALA A 112 28.05 14.81 -26.23
N GLY A 113 28.05 14.25 -25.02
CA GLY A 113 27.03 14.49 -24.00
C GLY A 113 25.73 13.73 -24.22
N LEU A 114 25.68 12.76 -25.16
CA LEU A 114 24.47 11.98 -25.45
C LEU A 114 24.36 10.77 -24.54
N TYR A 115 23.17 10.51 -24.01
CA TYR A 115 22.86 9.29 -23.26
C TYR A 115 22.81 8.07 -24.17
N THR A 116 23.73 7.13 -23.93
CA THR A 116 23.95 5.97 -24.81
C THR A 116 23.07 4.77 -24.49
N HIS A 117 22.49 4.70 -23.30
CA HIS A 117 21.75 3.53 -22.82
C HIS A 117 20.22 3.70 -22.87
N SER A 118 19.70 4.76 -23.51
CA SER A 118 18.25 5.03 -23.64
C SER A 118 17.44 3.94 -24.36
N VAL A 119 18.12 3.08 -25.12
CA VAL A 119 17.52 1.94 -25.84
C VAL A 119 17.96 0.60 -25.26
N ILE A 120 18.76 0.60 -24.18
CA ILE A 120 19.36 -0.58 -23.57
C ILE A 120 18.79 -0.80 -22.17
N GLN A 121 18.58 0.29 -21.42
CA GLN A 121 18.06 0.31 -20.06
C GLN A 121 16.68 0.97 -20.04
N ASP A 122 15.81 0.41 -19.19
CA ASP A 122 14.49 0.95 -18.88
C ASP A 122 14.64 2.27 -18.11
N TYR A 123 13.54 3.02 -18.03
CA TYR A 123 13.47 4.24 -17.24
C TYR A 123 13.75 3.94 -15.76
N PRO A 124 14.35 4.88 -15.02
CA PRO A 124 14.58 4.68 -13.59
C PRO A 124 13.27 4.73 -12.81
N SER A 125 13.24 4.02 -11.69
CA SER A 125 12.15 4.13 -10.72
C SER A 125 12.28 5.41 -9.89
N ILE A 126 11.18 5.86 -9.29
CA ILE A 126 11.15 7.00 -8.37
C ILE A 126 12.12 6.77 -7.19
N SER A 127 12.20 5.53 -6.68
CA SER A 127 13.12 5.16 -5.60
C SER A 127 14.59 5.30 -6.01
N GLN A 128 14.95 4.87 -7.23
CA GLN A 128 16.32 5.04 -7.74
C GLN A 128 16.69 6.51 -7.89
N ILE A 129 15.77 7.34 -8.41
CA ILE A 129 15.99 8.79 -8.49
C ILE A 129 16.20 9.36 -7.09
N ASN A 130 15.30 9.07 -6.14
CA ASN A 130 15.41 9.57 -4.77
C ASN A 130 16.73 9.13 -4.12
N HIS A 131 17.15 7.88 -4.31
CA HIS A 131 18.43 7.38 -3.81
C HIS A 131 19.62 8.19 -4.36
N LYS A 132 19.67 8.43 -5.67
CA LYS A 132 20.75 9.19 -6.31
C LYS A 132 20.69 10.69 -5.97
N VAL A 133 19.49 11.23 -5.73
CA VAL A 133 19.27 12.59 -5.22
C VAL A 133 19.89 12.74 -3.83
N LYS A 134 19.61 11.82 -2.90
CA LYS A 134 20.20 11.81 -1.55
C LYS A 134 21.72 11.68 -1.60
N GLN A 135 22.22 10.71 -2.36
CA GLN A 135 23.65 10.44 -2.50
C GLN A 135 24.43 11.65 -3.04
N ASN A 136 23.81 12.46 -3.90
CA ASN A 136 24.46 13.60 -4.55
C ASN A 136 23.94 14.95 -4.05
N SER A 137 23.17 14.99 -2.96
CA SER A 137 22.63 16.21 -2.35
C SER A 137 22.03 17.19 -3.37
N ILE A 138 21.23 16.66 -4.31
CA ILE A 138 20.59 17.45 -5.37
C ILE A 138 19.25 17.98 -4.85
N ASN A 139 18.89 19.20 -5.22
CA ASN A 139 17.55 19.73 -5.01
C ASN A 139 16.87 19.82 -6.38
N ILE A 140 15.71 19.19 -6.54
CA ILE A 140 14.98 19.17 -7.83
C ILE A 140 13.81 20.14 -7.79
N ILE A 141 13.72 21.02 -8.78
CA ILE A 141 12.57 21.91 -8.96
C ILE A 141 11.80 21.43 -10.18
N PHE A 142 10.62 20.85 -9.96
CA PHE A 142 9.70 20.49 -11.04
C PHE A 142 8.90 21.73 -11.46
N ALA A 143 9.35 22.39 -12.54
CA ALA A 143 8.68 23.53 -13.15
C ALA A 143 7.72 23.03 -14.24
N VAL A 144 6.46 22.80 -13.89
CA VAL A 144 5.51 22.13 -14.78
C VAL A 144 4.25 22.95 -15.02
N THR A 145 3.62 22.78 -16.17
CA THR A 145 2.37 23.48 -16.49
C THR A 145 1.23 23.10 -15.53
N ALA A 146 0.24 23.98 -15.40
CA ALA A 146 -0.82 23.87 -14.39
C ALA A 146 -1.60 22.53 -14.44
N ASN A 147 -1.78 21.96 -15.63
CA ASN A 147 -2.42 20.66 -15.85
C ASN A 147 -1.61 19.48 -15.28
N GLN A 148 -0.28 19.57 -15.22
CA GLN A 148 0.60 18.52 -14.70
C GLN A 148 0.96 18.72 -13.22
N HIS A 149 0.77 19.92 -12.68
CA HIS A 149 1.20 20.29 -11.33
C HIS A 149 0.75 19.28 -10.26
N SER A 150 -0.49 18.80 -10.29
CA SER A 150 -0.99 17.84 -9.30
C SER A 150 -0.22 16.51 -9.27
N VAL A 151 0.28 16.06 -10.43
CA VAL A 151 1.04 14.80 -10.56
C VAL A 151 2.46 15.00 -10.03
N TYR A 152 3.13 16.08 -10.43
CA TYR A 152 4.48 16.38 -9.97
C TYR A 152 4.53 16.81 -8.50
N GLN A 153 3.46 17.41 -7.97
CA GLN A 153 3.32 17.65 -6.54
C GLN A 153 3.32 16.33 -5.75
N LYS A 154 2.58 15.31 -6.22
CA LYS A 154 2.64 13.96 -5.63
C LYS A 154 3.99 13.30 -5.84
N LEU A 155 4.64 13.49 -6.99
CA LEU A 155 6.01 12.97 -7.20
C LEU A 155 6.98 13.58 -6.19
N SER A 156 6.87 14.90 -5.95
CA SER A 156 7.78 15.61 -5.06
C SER A 156 7.73 15.12 -3.62
N SER A 157 6.58 14.62 -3.14
CA SER A 157 6.48 14.03 -1.80
C SER A 157 7.27 12.72 -1.63
N HIS A 158 7.72 12.10 -2.73
CA HIS A 158 8.50 10.85 -2.73
C HIS A 158 10.00 11.08 -2.98
N ILE A 159 10.42 12.31 -3.30
CA ILE A 159 11.81 12.65 -3.62
C ILE A 159 12.27 13.75 -2.66
N GLU A 160 13.31 13.45 -1.88
CA GLU A 160 13.86 14.41 -0.92
C GLU A 160 14.48 15.62 -1.61
N GLY A 161 14.31 16.80 -1.02
CA GLY A 161 14.85 18.04 -1.59
C GLY A 161 14.19 18.43 -2.91
N SER A 162 12.98 17.93 -3.19
CA SER A 162 12.23 18.31 -4.39
C SER A 162 11.04 19.22 -4.09
N SER A 163 10.70 20.05 -5.07
CA SER A 163 9.52 20.91 -5.05
C SER A 163 8.84 20.94 -6.42
N SER A 164 7.57 21.35 -6.44
CA SER A 164 6.79 21.52 -7.67
C SER A 164 6.25 22.96 -7.73
N ALA A 165 6.38 23.58 -8.89
CA ALA A 165 5.94 24.94 -9.14
C ALA A 165 5.31 25.07 -10.53
N ILE A 166 4.35 26.00 -10.67
CA ILE A 166 3.58 26.18 -11.90
C ILE A 166 4.38 27.02 -12.90
N LEU A 167 4.72 26.41 -14.03
CA LEU A 167 5.31 27.05 -15.20
C LEU A 167 4.20 27.55 -16.13
N SER A 168 4.33 28.77 -16.66
CA SER A 168 3.44 29.28 -17.69
C SER A 168 3.65 28.52 -19.01
N ASN A 169 2.63 28.44 -19.86
CA ASN A 169 2.72 27.68 -21.12
C ASN A 169 3.81 28.19 -22.08
N ASP A 170 4.22 29.46 -21.94
CA ASP A 170 5.30 30.09 -22.69
C ASP A 170 6.63 30.14 -21.92
N SER A 171 6.67 29.55 -20.72
CA SER A 171 7.82 29.59 -19.79
C SER A 171 8.31 30.99 -19.40
N SER A 172 7.49 32.03 -19.60
CA SER A 172 7.86 33.42 -19.30
C SER A 172 8.16 33.67 -17.82
N ASN A 173 7.58 32.87 -16.91
CA ASN A 173 7.77 32.99 -15.46
C ASN A 173 8.94 32.15 -14.90
N VAL A 174 9.74 31.47 -15.72
CA VAL A 174 10.78 30.53 -15.25
C VAL A 174 11.82 31.18 -14.33
N VAL A 175 12.18 32.45 -14.58
CA VAL A 175 13.18 33.17 -13.79
C VAL A 175 12.68 33.46 -12.38
N ASP A 176 11.43 33.92 -12.27
CA ASP A 176 10.81 34.22 -10.99
C ASP A 176 10.54 32.93 -10.20
N LEU A 177 10.09 31.88 -10.89
CA LEU A 177 9.91 30.54 -10.32
C LEU A 177 11.20 30.02 -9.68
N VAL A 178 12.32 30.02 -10.42
CA VAL A 178 13.60 29.54 -9.88
C VAL A 178 14.06 30.40 -8.69
N ARG A 179 13.83 31.72 -8.72
CA ARG A 179 14.18 32.60 -7.60
C ARG A 179 13.37 32.29 -6.35
N GLU A 180 12.06 32.10 -6.49
CA GLU A 180 11.15 31.79 -5.39
C GLU A 180 11.45 30.41 -4.78
N GLU A 181 11.63 29.38 -5.62
CA GLU A 181 11.97 28.04 -5.17
C GLU A 181 13.35 27.98 -4.50
N TYR A 182 14.34 28.69 -5.06
CA TYR A 182 15.64 28.84 -4.40
C TYR A 182 15.51 29.53 -3.04
N SER A 183 14.69 30.59 -2.94
CA SER A 183 14.44 31.27 -1.67
C SER A 183 13.87 30.30 -0.64
N LYS A 184 12.86 29.49 -1.00
CA LYS A 184 12.27 28.46 -0.13
C LYS A 184 13.32 27.47 0.36
N ILE A 185 14.11 26.91 -0.57
CA ILE A 185 15.20 25.96 -0.27
C ILE A 185 16.26 26.59 0.65
N SER A 186 16.61 27.86 0.42
CA SER A 186 17.62 28.57 1.23
C SER A 186 17.11 28.97 2.62
N SER A 187 15.79 29.14 2.76
CA SER A 187 15.14 29.56 4.00
C SER A 187 14.67 28.41 4.87
N SER A 188 14.92 27.16 4.49
CA SER A 188 14.48 25.97 5.22
C SER A 188 15.64 25.01 5.41
N ILE A 189 15.69 24.38 6.57
CA ILE A 189 16.58 23.25 6.88
C ILE A 189 15.71 22.13 7.44
N GLU A 190 15.81 20.96 6.84
CA GLU A 190 15.17 19.73 7.26
C GLU A 190 16.24 18.67 7.51
N MET A 191 16.28 18.12 8.72
CA MET A 191 17.21 17.08 9.13
C MET A 191 16.61 15.69 8.86
N LYS A 192 17.44 14.78 8.36
CA LYS A 192 17.09 13.38 8.13
C LYS A 192 18.22 12.46 8.53
N ASP A 193 17.89 11.18 8.67
CA ASP A 193 18.84 10.12 8.98
C ASP A 193 18.55 8.84 8.20
N ASN A 194 19.51 7.91 8.27
CA ASN A 194 19.43 6.58 7.70
C ASN A 194 19.36 5.48 8.78
N ALA A 195 18.82 5.79 9.97
CA ALA A 195 18.74 4.81 11.06
C ALA A 195 17.87 3.60 10.67
N THR A 196 18.20 2.44 11.22
CA THR A 196 17.46 1.19 11.00
C THR A 196 16.27 1.08 11.97
N SER A 197 15.38 0.10 11.77
CA SER A 197 14.22 -0.13 12.65
C SER A 197 14.56 -0.38 14.13
N HIS A 198 15.80 -0.77 14.41
CA HIS A 198 16.33 -1.02 15.76
C HIS A 198 16.72 0.27 16.50
N VAL A 199 16.76 1.41 15.80
CA VAL A 199 17.18 2.71 16.34
C VAL A 199 16.16 3.77 15.95
N LYS A 200 15.56 4.41 16.95
CA LYS A 200 14.67 5.55 16.75
C LYS A 200 15.43 6.84 17.02
N ILE A 201 15.45 7.74 16.04
CA ILE A 201 15.97 9.10 16.20
C ILE A 201 14.80 10.08 16.19
N THR A 202 14.68 10.88 17.25
CA THR A 202 13.69 11.95 17.36
C THR A 202 14.41 13.29 17.39
N TYR A 203 13.90 14.28 16.65
CA TYR A 203 14.50 15.61 16.56
C TYR A 203 13.68 16.64 17.33
N HIS A 204 14.40 17.43 18.12
CA HIS A 204 13.86 18.55 18.85
C HIS A 204 14.59 19.83 18.43
N SER A 205 13.86 20.91 18.16
CA SER A 205 14.48 22.17 17.73
C SER A 205 13.67 23.39 18.14
N THR A 206 14.39 24.52 18.29
CA THR A 206 13.83 25.85 18.53
C THR A 206 14.06 26.70 17.28
N CYS A 207 13.11 26.70 16.35
CA CYS A 207 13.17 27.58 15.18
C CYS A 207 12.92 29.04 15.59
N LEU A 208 13.42 30.01 14.80
CA LEU A 208 13.51 31.45 15.12
C LEU A 208 12.19 32.17 15.49
N ASN A 209 11.03 31.52 15.38
CA ASN A 209 9.71 32.10 15.63
C ASN A 209 8.84 31.33 16.64
N SER A 210 9.36 30.28 17.26
CA SER A 210 8.64 29.49 18.26
C SER A 210 9.11 29.92 19.65
N GLY A 211 8.30 30.69 20.37
CA GLY A 211 8.70 31.29 21.66
C GLY A 211 9.32 30.27 22.61
N SER A 212 10.63 30.40 22.89
CA SER A 212 11.50 29.72 23.88
C SER A 212 11.32 28.21 24.17
N ASN A 213 10.37 27.52 23.54
CA ASN A 213 10.01 26.15 23.83
C ASN A 213 10.47 25.26 22.69
N GLU A 214 11.22 24.23 23.05
CA GLU A 214 11.72 23.19 22.15
C GLU A 214 10.53 22.38 21.60
N LEU A 215 10.40 22.35 20.27
CA LEU A 215 9.36 21.59 19.58
C LEU A 215 9.96 20.30 19.03
N GLU A 216 9.20 19.20 19.07
CA GLU A 216 9.56 17.97 18.37
C GLU A 216 9.36 18.19 16.85
N THR A 217 10.40 18.69 16.19
CA THR A 217 10.43 18.92 14.74
C THR A 217 11.85 18.80 14.21
N ALA A 218 11.98 18.12 13.08
CA ALA A 218 13.21 18.00 12.30
C ALA A 218 13.36 19.12 11.26
N LYS A 219 12.41 20.06 11.18
CA LYS A 219 12.36 21.09 10.15
C LYS A 219 12.18 22.48 10.75
N CYS A 220 13.00 23.42 10.25
CA CYS A 220 12.87 24.85 10.52
C CYS A 220 12.77 25.65 9.23
N ASP A 221 11.73 26.47 9.13
CA ASP A 221 11.44 27.35 7.98
C ASP A 221 11.66 28.84 8.33
N GLY A 222 11.71 29.69 7.30
CA GLY A 222 11.81 31.15 7.45
C GLY A 222 13.20 31.65 7.86
N LEU A 223 14.22 30.83 7.66
CA LEU A 223 15.62 31.15 7.96
C LEU A 223 16.19 32.16 6.95
N LYS A 224 17.11 32.99 7.40
CA LYS A 224 17.92 33.90 6.59
C LYS A 224 19.36 33.44 6.57
N VAL A 225 20.08 33.88 5.54
CA VAL A 225 21.52 33.60 5.43
C VAL A 225 22.25 34.20 6.63
N GLY A 226 22.95 33.34 7.38
CA GLY A 226 23.68 33.70 8.60
C GLY A 226 22.98 33.29 9.90
N ASP A 227 21.72 32.87 9.83
CA ASP A 227 21.01 32.34 11.00
C ASP A 227 21.60 30.99 11.45
N ILE A 228 21.59 30.76 12.76
CA ILE A 228 22.06 29.51 13.38
C ILE A 228 20.86 28.82 14.02
N VAL A 229 20.67 27.55 13.69
CA VAL A 229 19.62 26.68 14.24
C VAL A 229 20.29 25.48 14.89
N THR A 230 19.80 25.10 16.07
CA THR A 230 20.27 23.91 16.79
C THR A 230 19.20 22.85 16.77
N PHE A 231 19.58 21.65 16.33
CA PHE A 231 18.76 20.44 16.41
C PHE A 231 19.33 19.51 17.49
N ASN A 232 18.49 19.09 18.41
CA ASN A 232 18.78 18.12 19.45
C ASN A 232 18.23 16.76 19.00
N ALA A 233 19.11 15.81 18.71
CA ALA A 233 18.74 14.47 18.24
C ALA A 233 18.76 13.49 19.43
N GLN A 234 17.59 12.96 19.80
CA GLN A 234 17.45 11.91 20.79
C GLN A 234 17.51 10.55 20.11
N ILE A 235 18.50 9.74 20.46
CA ILE A 235 18.76 8.43 19.86
C ILE A 235 18.37 7.34 20.86
N VAL A 236 17.46 6.46 20.47
CA VAL A 236 16.94 5.37 21.31
C VAL A 236 17.09 4.04 20.59
N VAL A 237 17.83 3.11 21.18
CA VAL A 237 17.88 1.72 20.70
C VAL A 237 16.61 1.00 21.17
N THR A 238 15.76 0.58 20.24
CA THR A 238 14.45 -0.03 20.52
C THR A 238 14.54 -1.54 20.73
N SER A 239 15.50 -2.18 20.05
CA SER A 239 15.71 -3.62 20.09
C SER A 239 17.12 -3.97 19.65
N CYS A 240 17.59 -5.15 20.05
CA CYS A 240 18.85 -5.71 19.61
C CYS A 240 18.64 -6.58 18.37
N PRO A 241 19.39 -6.36 17.27
CA PRO A 241 19.41 -7.29 16.14
C PRO A 241 19.81 -8.70 16.57
N ALA A 242 19.23 -9.71 15.91
CA ALA A 242 19.55 -11.11 16.19
C ALA A 242 20.99 -11.47 15.79
N ASP A 243 21.50 -10.87 14.71
CA ASP A 243 22.88 -11.02 14.27
C ASP A 243 23.80 -10.06 15.05
N PRO A 244 24.77 -10.56 15.83
CA PRO A 244 25.75 -9.70 16.52
C PRO A 244 26.60 -8.83 15.60
N ALA A 245 26.72 -9.16 14.31
CA ALA A 245 27.40 -8.31 13.34
C ALA A 245 26.69 -6.96 13.12
N GLU A 246 25.37 -6.91 13.35
CA GLU A 246 24.55 -5.71 13.20
C GLU A 246 24.50 -4.84 14.46
N TRP A 247 25.14 -5.26 15.56
CA TRP A 247 25.21 -4.46 16.79
C TRP A 247 26.11 -3.24 16.64
N LYS A 248 26.93 -3.18 15.60
CA LYS A 248 27.72 -2.01 15.22
C LYS A 248 27.13 -1.40 13.96
N GLN A 249 26.64 -0.17 14.08
CA GLN A 249 26.00 0.54 12.97
C GLN A 249 26.64 1.91 12.78
N VAL A 250 26.72 2.35 11.53
CA VAL A 250 27.15 3.72 11.17
C VAL A 250 25.91 4.48 10.70
N ILE A 251 25.46 5.42 11.51
CA ILE A 251 24.29 6.25 11.22
C ILE A 251 24.76 7.61 10.74
N GLN A 252 24.10 8.16 9.73
CA GLN A 252 24.35 9.49 9.21
C GLN A 252 23.13 10.36 9.45
N ILE A 253 23.32 11.48 10.14
CA ILE A 253 22.34 12.56 10.25
C ILE A 253 22.78 13.66 9.29
N TYR A 254 21.91 14.09 8.38
CA TYR A 254 22.24 15.05 7.33
C TYR A 254 21.10 16.05 7.09
N PRO A 255 21.41 17.30 6.68
CA PRO A 255 20.41 18.22 6.17
C PRO A 255 20.07 17.88 4.71
N VAL A 256 18.79 17.90 4.37
CA VAL A 256 18.32 17.64 3.00
C VAL A 256 18.92 18.65 2.02
N GLY A 257 19.48 18.15 0.91
CA GLY A 257 20.01 18.99 -0.17
C GLY A 257 21.37 19.62 0.12
N ILE A 258 22.06 19.21 1.18
CA ILE A 258 23.41 19.64 1.57
C ILE A 258 24.33 18.42 1.65
N ASN A 259 25.62 18.58 1.34
CA ASN A 259 26.62 17.51 1.25
C ASN A 259 27.40 17.28 2.57
N GLU A 260 26.95 17.86 3.67
CA GLU A 260 27.56 17.72 4.98
C GLU A 260 26.69 16.82 5.86
N SER A 261 27.31 16.00 6.70
CA SER A 261 26.60 15.09 7.60
C SER A 261 27.36 14.88 8.90
N LEU A 262 26.61 14.52 9.95
CA LEU A 262 27.12 14.00 11.21
C LEU A 262 27.12 12.47 11.14
N VAL A 263 28.29 11.86 11.30
CA VAL A 263 28.46 10.41 11.32
C VAL A 263 28.50 9.93 12.77
N ILE A 264 27.69 8.93 13.08
CA ILE A 264 27.52 8.34 14.41
C ILE A 264 27.91 6.87 14.34
N ASP A 265 28.97 6.50 15.06
CA ASP A 265 29.36 5.12 15.27
C ASP A 265 28.61 4.58 16.51
N LEU A 266 27.56 3.80 16.27
CA LEU A 266 26.70 3.23 17.29
C LEU A 266 27.13 1.79 17.60
N GLU A 267 27.41 1.51 18.89
CA GLU A 267 27.60 0.16 19.41
C GLU A 267 26.47 -0.19 20.38
N MET A 268 25.68 -1.21 20.04
CA MET A 268 24.56 -1.68 20.85
C MET A 268 25.05 -2.67 21.91
N LEU A 269 24.69 -2.42 23.17
CA LEU A 269 25.05 -3.26 24.31
C LEU A 269 24.00 -4.35 24.52
N CYS A 270 24.05 -5.39 23.69
CA CYS A 270 23.05 -6.46 23.65
C CYS A 270 23.43 -7.73 24.44
N SER A 271 24.68 -7.84 24.89
CA SER A 271 25.20 -8.98 25.65
C SER A 271 25.80 -8.54 26.97
N CYS A 272 25.84 -9.46 27.94
CA CYS A 272 26.52 -9.22 29.21
C CYS A 272 28.03 -9.49 29.07
N ASP A 273 28.85 -8.78 29.85
CA ASP A 273 30.30 -9.00 29.81
C ASP A 273 30.71 -10.44 30.20
N CYS A 274 29.94 -11.11 31.06
CA CYS A 274 30.18 -12.51 31.48
C CYS A 274 29.88 -13.56 30.40
N GLU A 275 29.24 -13.18 29.30
CA GLU A 275 28.95 -14.06 28.15
C GLU A 275 30.14 -14.15 27.18
N ARG A 276 31.15 -13.28 27.35
CA ARG A 276 32.28 -13.21 26.43
C ARG A 276 33.33 -14.29 26.75
N PRO A 277 33.90 -14.95 25.72
CA PRO A 277 35.02 -15.86 25.91
C PRO A 277 36.18 -15.19 26.67
N GLY A 278 36.63 -15.82 27.75
CA GLY A 278 37.71 -15.31 28.61
C GLY A 278 37.24 -14.49 29.82
N SER A 279 35.95 -14.22 29.96
CA SER A 279 35.39 -13.62 31.18
C SER A 279 35.37 -14.62 32.35
N PRO A 280 35.46 -14.17 33.62
CA PRO A 280 35.50 -15.06 34.79
C PRO A 280 34.27 -15.97 34.98
N GLY A 281 33.17 -15.68 34.27
CA GLY A 281 31.95 -16.48 34.26
C GLY A 281 31.72 -17.24 32.96
N TYR A 282 32.74 -17.35 32.09
CA TYR A 282 32.69 -18.08 30.83
C TYR A 282 33.67 -19.25 30.85
N GLU A 283 33.15 -20.47 30.88
CA GLU A 283 33.97 -21.69 30.87
C GLU A 283 33.38 -22.71 29.89
N ILE A 284 34.12 -23.04 28.84
CA ILE A 284 33.73 -24.07 27.87
C ILE A 284 33.93 -25.44 28.51
N ASN A 285 32.97 -26.35 28.34
CA ASN A 285 32.96 -27.69 28.92
C ASN A 285 33.16 -27.68 30.44
N SER A 286 32.47 -26.75 31.12
CA SER A 286 32.58 -26.62 32.57
C SER A 286 32.12 -27.90 33.27
N PRO A 287 32.85 -28.39 34.30
CA PRO A 287 32.40 -29.50 35.13
C PRO A 287 31.05 -29.24 35.82
N LEU A 288 30.70 -27.97 36.05
CA LEU A 288 29.39 -27.56 36.59
C LEU A 288 28.25 -27.79 35.61
N CYS A 289 28.56 -27.92 34.32
CA CYS A 289 27.65 -28.23 33.23
C CYS A 289 27.87 -29.67 32.73
N SER A 290 28.27 -30.58 33.61
CA SER A 290 28.54 -31.99 33.31
C SER A 290 29.56 -32.22 32.18
N ASN A 291 30.37 -31.20 31.85
CA ASN A 291 31.26 -31.14 30.68
C ASN A 291 30.54 -31.18 29.31
N HIS A 292 29.23 -30.92 29.26
CA HIS A 292 28.37 -31.02 28.08
C HIS A 292 27.76 -29.67 27.67
N GLY A 293 28.59 -28.63 27.66
CA GLY A 293 28.14 -27.26 27.41
C GLY A 293 29.11 -26.23 27.95
N LYS A 294 28.74 -24.97 27.91
CA LYS A 294 29.53 -23.86 28.45
C LYS A 294 28.80 -23.21 29.63
N LEU A 295 29.54 -22.92 30.70
CA LEU A 295 29.05 -22.08 31.77
C LEU A 295 29.15 -20.63 31.30
N MET A 296 28.04 -19.90 31.32
CA MET A 296 27.94 -18.49 30.95
C MET A 296 27.14 -17.75 32.02
N CYS A 297 27.73 -16.74 32.65
CA CYS A 297 27.07 -15.92 33.68
C CYS A 297 26.47 -16.74 34.85
N GLY A 298 27.06 -17.89 35.17
CA GLY A 298 26.61 -18.76 36.26
C GLY A 298 25.47 -19.73 35.90
N ILE A 299 25.06 -19.80 34.63
CA ILE A 299 24.14 -20.80 34.10
C ILE A 299 24.80 -21.62 32.99
N CYS A 300 24.32 -22.83 32.75
CA CYS A 300 24.83 -23.71 31.70
C CYS A 300 24.08 -23.50 30.39
N ASP A 301 24.83 -23.26 29.32
CA ASP A 301 24.36 -23.30 27.93
C ASP A 301 24.86 -24.61 27.30
N CYS A 302 23.96 -25.58 27.21
CA CYS A 302 24.27 -26.96 26.84
C CYS A 302 24.58 -27.11 25.35
N ASP A 303 25.33 -28.16 24.99
CA ASP A 303 25.47 -28.55 23.58
C ASP A 303 24.16 -29.13 23.01
N ASP A 304 24.08 -29.28 21.68
CA ASP A 304 22.86 -29.71 20.98
C ASP A 304 22.30 -31.08 21.43
N MET A 305 23.10 -31.90 22.13
CA MET A 305 22.73 -33.27 22.52
C MET A 305 22.37 -33.41 24.00
N HIS A 306 22.59 -32.37 24.79
CA HIS A 306 22.37 -32.37 26.23
C HIS A 306 21.46 -31.22 26.68
N PHE A 307 20.78 -31.42 27.79
CA PHE A 307 19.87 -30.44 28.36
C PHE A 307 19.74 -30.66 29.88
N GLY A 308 19.04 -29.77 30.56
CA GLY A 308 18.96 -29.73 32.03
C GLY A 308 19.72 -28.55 32.61
N HIS A 309 19.59 -28.32 33.92
CA HIS A 309 20.18 -27.15 34.56
C HIS A 309 21.71 -27.17 34.54
N SER A 310 22.28 -28.37 34.53
CA SER A 310 23.71 -28.67 34.51
C SER A 310 24.09 -29.56 33.33
N CYS A 311 23.29 -29.58 32.26
CA CYS A 311 23.47 -30.45 31.08
C CYS A 311 23.63 -31.94 31.43
N GLU A 312 22.96 -32.36 32.50
CA GLU A 312 23.05 -33.69 33.10
C GLU A 312 22.31 -34.77 32.32
N CYS A 313 21.46 -34.37 31.37
CA CYS A 313 20.57 -35.26 30.63
C CYS A 313 20.89 -35.24 29.14
N SER A 314 20.76 -36.42 28.51
CA SER A 314 21.04 -36.62 27.08
C SER A 314 19.81 -37.16 26.34
N ASN A 315 19.65 -36.77 25.08
CA ASN A 315 18.58 -37.27 24.20
C ASN A 315 18.55 -38.81 24.06
N ASN A 316 19.64 -39.50 24.39
CA ASN A 316 19.75 -40.97 24.26
C ASN A 316 19.32 -41.76 25.51
N GLU A 317 19.06 -41.12 26.66
CA GLU A 317 18.84 -41.81 27.95
C GLU A 317 17.36 -41.86 28.41
N ILE A 318 16.41 -41.49 27.54
CA ILE A 318 14.99 -41.23 27.85
C ILE A 318 14.19 -42.45 28.37
N HIS A 319 14.77 -43.65 28.47
CA HIS A 319 14.00 -44.89 28.73
C HIS A 319 14.12 -45.55 30.11
N THR A 320 14.95 -45.08 31.04
CA THR A 320 15.28 -45.93 32.22
C THR A 320 14.79 -45.52 33.60
N ASP A 321 14.31 -44.30 33.87
CA ASP A 321 13.88 -43.96 35.24
C ASP A 321 12.57 -43.16 35.36
N LYS A 322 11.52 -43.85 35.82
CA LYS A 322 10.18 -43.33 36.17
C LYS A 322 10.14 -42.42 37.41
N THR A 323 11.30 -42.02 37.94
CA THR A 323 11.42 -41.29 39.21
C THR A 323 11.53 -39.77 39.04
N ASN A 324 11.75 -39.27 37.82
CA ASN A 324 11.86 -37.83 37.52
C ASN A 324 10.57 -37.16 37.01
N GLU A 325 9.45 -37.89 36.91
CA GLU A 325 8.17 -37.40 36.37
C GLU A 325 7.42 -36.40 37.29
N ILE A 326 7.85 -36.23 38.54
CA ILE A 326 7.19 -35.32 39.52
C ILE A 326 7.53 -33.84 39.22
N GLY A 327 8.68 -33.55 38.60
CA GLY A 327 9.14 -32.18 38.34
C GLY A 327 8.39 -31.43 37.25
N CYS A 328 7.62 -32.15 36.42
CA CYS A 328 6.93 -31.63 35.23
C CYS A 328 5.43 -31.39 35.43
N ARG A 329 4.93 -31.50 36.68
CA ARG A 329 3.53 -31.27 37.04
C ARG A 329 3.41 -30.01 37.87
N ALA A 330 2.45 -29.15 37.52
CA ALA A 330 2.24 -27.89 38.22
C ALA A 330 1.75 -28.09 39.66
N ASP A 331 0.95 -29.14 39.90
CA ASP A 331 0.42 -29.50 41.21
C ASP A 331 0.32 -31.03 41.37
N ASN A 332 0.22 -31.50 42.62
CA ASN A 332 0.04 -32.93 42.92
C ASN A 332 -1.34 -33.47 42.47
N SER A 333 -2.23 -32.59 41.98
CA SER A 333 -3.53 -32.94 41.41
C SER A 333 -3.50 -33.15 39.90
N SER A 334 -2.53 -32.59 39.16
CA SER A 334 -2.42 -32.84 37.72
C SER A 334 -1.93 -34.26 37.47
N THR A 335 -2.58 -34.94 36.54
CA THR A 335 -2.14 -36.23 35.99
C THR A 335 -1.46 -36.09 34.64
N VAL A 336 -1.33 -34.84 34.16
CA VAL A 336 -0.80 -34.49 32.84
C VAL A 336 0.51 -33.72 33.04
N ASP A 337 1.57 -34.25 32.45
CA ASP A 337 2.89 -33.62 32.45
C ASP A 337 2.91 -32.46 31.44
N CYS A 338 3.59 -31.37 31.79
CA CYS A 338 3.82 -30.23 30.89
C CYS A 338 2.54 -29.67 30.25
N SER A 339 1.45 -29.65 31.02
CA SER A 339 0.12 -29.21 30.59
C SER A 339 -0.38 -29.88 29.29
N GLY A 340 0.22 -31.02 28.91
CA GLY A 340 -0.08 -31.73 27.66
C GLY A 340 0.38 -31.00 26.39
N ARG A 341 1.24 -29.99 26.52
CA ARG A 341 1.77 -29.15 25.42
C ARG A 341 3.30 -29.21 25.33
N GLY A 342 3.87 -30.30 25.82
CA GLY A 342 5.30 -30.52 25.89
C GLY A 342 5.61 -31.94 26.34
N THR A 343 6.89 -32.31 26.22
CA THR A 343 7.39 -33.58 26.72
C THR A 343 8.17 -33.32 28.00
N CYS A 344 7.91 -34.11 29.05
CA CYS A 344 8.72 -34.06 30.27
C CYS A 344 10.06 -34.73 30.01
N LEU A 345 11.13 -33.95 30.00
CA LEU A 345 12.48 -34.42 29.81
C LEU A 345 13.30 -34.03 31.04
N CYS A 346 13.78 -35.02 31.79
CA CYS A 346 14.64 -34.79 32.96
C CYS A 346 14.02 -33.90 34.06
N GLY A 347 12.70 -33.99 34.27
CA GLY A 347 12.00 -33.18 35.29
C GLY A 347 11.78 -31.71 34.89
N VAL A 348 12.09 -31.35 33.63
CA VAL A 348 11.81 -30.06 33.01
C VAL A 348 10.92 -30.29 31.79
N CYS A 349 10.02 -29.35 31.51
CA CYS A 349 9.15 -29.44 30.36
C CYS A 349 9.79 -28.85 29.11
N ASP A 350 9.94 -29.66 28.06
CA ASP A 350 10.28 -29.22 26.72
C ASP A 350 8.99 -28.97 25.92
N CYS A 351 8.68 -27.69 25.70
CA CYS A 351 7.41 -27.29 25.09
C CYS A 351 7.40 -27.54 23.59
N GLU A 352 6.26 -27.99 23.07
CA GLU A 352 6.12 -28.32 21.66
C GLU A 352 6.35 -27.09 20.77
N LYS A 353 7.23 -27.25 19.78
CA LYS A 353 7.50 -26.23 18.76
C LYS A 353 6.40 -26.27 17.69
N ARG A 354 5.83 -25.10 17.40
CA ARG A 354 4.80 -24.92 16.37
C ARG A 354 5.43 -24.84 14.98
N ALA A 355 4.61 -25.05 13.94
CA ALA A 355 5.04 -24.87 12.55
C ALA A 355 5.34 -23.41 12.20
N ASN A 356 4.68 -22.47 12.87
CA ASN A 356 5.02 -21.05 12.82
C ASN A 356 6.03 -20.73 13.94
N PRO A 357 7.25 -20.27 13.62
CA PRO A 357 8.27 -19.93 14.62
C PRO A 357 7.85 -18.83 15.61
N ASP A 358 6.94 -17.94 15.20
CA ASP A 358 6.49 -16.82 16.03
C ASP A 358 5.48 -17.24 17.12
N GLU A 359 4.95 -18.47 17.03
CA GLU A 359 4.00 -19.03 17.97
C GLU A 359 4.72 -19.89 19.00
N ILE A 360 4.87 -19.33 20.20
CA ILE A 360 5.72 -19.87 21.25
C ILE A 360 4.83 -20.38 22.39
N ILE A 361 4.99 -21.66 22.72
CA ILE A 361 4.51 -22.25 23.96
C ILE A 361 5.64 -22.12 24.98
N SER A 362 5.31 -21.61 26.16
CA SER A 362 6.30 -21.25 27.19
C SER A 362 5.74 -21.51 28.59
N GLY A 363 6.54 -21.19 29.61
CA GLY A 363 6.22 -21.49 31.01
C GLY A 363 6.92 -22.75 31.50
N ARG A 364 7.04 -22.88 32.83
CA ARG A 364 7.80 -23.97 33.46
C ARG A 364 7.19 -25.35 33.16
N PHE A 365 5.89 -25.37 32.93
CA PHE A 365 5.08 -26.54 32.66
C PHE A 365 4.38 -26.43 31.30
N CYS A 366 4.85 -25.57 30.38
CA CYS A 366 4.20 -25.30 29.09
C CYS A 366 2.73 -24.83 29.24
N GLU A 367 2.46 -24.09 30.31
CA GLU A 367 1.16 -23.57 30.69
C GLU A 367 0.79 -22.28 29.93
N CYS A 368 1.77 -21.60 29.34
CA CYS A 368 1.60 -20.32 28.67
C CYS A 368 1.79 -20.44 27.15
N ASP A 369 1.15 -19.54 26.43
CA ASP A 369 1.41 -19.32 25.01
C ASP A 369 1.20 -17.84 24.66
N ASN A 370 1.77 -17.43 23.52
CA ASN A 370 1.70 -16.05 23.02
C ASN A 370 0.69 -15.88 21.86
N PHE A 371 -0.21 -16.86 21.62
CA PHE A 371 -1.07 -16.87 20.43
C PHE A 371 -2.56 -17.15 20.71
N SER A 372 -2.93 -17.50 21.95
CA SER A 372 -4.32 -17.80 22.35
C SER A 372 -5.07 -16.58 22.91
N CYS A 373 -4.52 -15.37 22.78
CA CYS A 373 -5.22 -14.14 23.18
C CYS A 373 -6.37 -13.75 22.23
N GLU A 374 -7.20 -12.80 22.68
CA GLU A 374 -8.31 -12.27 21.89
C GLU A 374 -7.82 -11.56 20.61
N ARG A 375 -8.58 -11.73 19.52
CA ARG A 375 -8.29 -11.12 18.21
C ARG A 375 -9.35 -10.10 17.85
N HIS A 376 -8.93 -8.90 17.48
CA HIS A 376 -9.78 -7.88 16.91
C HIS A 376 -9.31 -7.58 15.49
N GLU A 377 -10.24 -7.54 14.52
CA GLU A 377 -9.90 -7.37 13.10
C GLU A 377 -8.82 -8.35 12.59
N GLN A 378 -8.90 -9.61 13.07
CA GLN A 378 -7.96 -10.71 12.78
C GLN A 378 -6.55 -10.54 13.38
N GLN A 379 -6.25 -9.43 14.05
CA GLN A 379 -4.98 -9.18 14.73
C GLN A 379 -5.07 -9.55 16.22
N LEU A 380 -4.03 -10.23 16.71
CA LEU A 380 -3.90 -10.61 18.12
C LEU A 380 -3.68 -9.35 18.98
N CYS A 381 -4.47 -9.17 20.05
CA CYS A 381 -4.40 -7.99 20.93
C CYS A 381 -4.49 -6.64 20.19
N SER A 382 -5.31 -6.58 19.13
CA SER A 382 -5.45 -5.41 18.25
C SER A 382 -4.15 -4.96 17.56
N GLY A 383 -3.18 -5.87 17.42
CA GLY A 383 -1.92 -5.63 16.75
C GLY A 383 -0.79 -5.19 17.70
N PRO A 384 0.46 -5.26 17.23
CA PRO A 384 1.64 -5.01 18.06
C PRO A 384 1.70 -3.58 18.58
N ASP A 385 1.05 -2.62 17.93
CA ASP A 385 1.01 -1.21 18.36
C ASP A 385 0.06 -0.97 19.54
N HIS A 386 -0.85 -1.91 19.81
CA HIS A 386 -1.88 -1.79 20.83
C HIS A 386 -1.60 -2.66 22.06
N GLY A 387 -1.03 -3.84 21.87
CA GLY A 387 -0.70 -4.75 22.97
C GLY A 387 0.15 -5.94 22.54
N THR A 388 0.53 -6.75 23.52
CA THR A 388 1.27 -8.00 23.31
C THR A 388 0.59 -9.12 24.06
N CYS A 389 0.56 -10.32 23.50
CA CYS A 389 -0.07 -11.48 24.13
C CYS A 389 0.91 -12.12 25.11
N GLU A 390 0.59 -12.09 26.40
CA GLU A 390 1.38 -12.65 27.48
C GLU A 390 0.57 -13.75 28.19
N CYS A 391 0.95 -15.01 27.97
CA CYS A 391 0.31 -16.18 28.60
C CYS A 391 -1.23 -16.19 28.46
N GLY A 392 -1.73 -15.96 27.25
CA GLY A 392 -3.18 -15.93 26.97
C GLY A 392 -3.93 -14.67 27.42
N VAL A 393 -3.25 -13.65 27.94
CA VAL A 393 -3.83 -12.35 28.29
C VAL A 393 -3.16 -11.24 27.49
N CYS A 394 -3.94 -10.29 26.95
CA CYS A 394 -3.37 -9.14 26.25
C CYS A 394 -2.84 -8.09 27.26
N ALA A 395 -1.53 -7.88 27.24
CA ALA A 395 -0.88 -6.76 27.92
C ALA A 395 -0.95 -5.51 27.04
N CYS A 396 -1.86 -4.59 27.38
CA CYS A 396 -2.08 -3.39 26.58
C CYS A 396 -1.00 -2.33 26.77
N LYS A 397 -0.60 -1.70 25.67
CA LYS A 397 0.31 -0.55 25.68
C LYS A 397 -0.38 0.70 26.24
N PRO A 398 0.38 1.67 26.78
CA PRO A 398 -0.17 2.92 27.28
C PRO A 398 -1.07 3.61 26.24
N GLY A 399 -2.29 3.98 26.64
CA GLY A 399 -3.30 4.54 25.73
C GLY A 399 -4.38 3.56 25.27
N TRP A 400 -4.22 2.27 25.55
CA TRP A 400 -5.15 1.19 25.19
C TRP A 400 -5.61 0.39 26.40
N SER A 401 -6.82 -0.14 26.34
CA SER A 401 -7.45 -0.97 27.38
C SER A 401 -8.44 -1.97 26.77
N GLY A 402 -9.07 -2.79 27.62
CA GLY A 402 -9.95 -3.89 27.21
C GLY A 402 -9.20 -5.23 27.11
N SER A 403 -9.94 -6.34 27.11
CA SER A 403 -9.37 -7.70 27.07
C SER A 403 -8.57 -8.00 25.81
N GLY A 404 -8.86 -7.31 24.70
CA GLY A 404 -8.16 -7.39 23.43
C GLY A 404 -7.35 -6.14 23.05
N CYS A 405 -7.16 -5.18 23.95
CA CYS A 405 -6.48 -3.89 23.69
C CYS A 405 -7.06 -3.06 22.53
N ASN A 406 -8.36 -3.23 22.25
CA ASN A 406 -9.08 -2.54 21.20
C ASN A 406 -9.66 -1.18 21.63
N CYS A 407 -9.64 -0.87 22.92
CA CYS A 407 -10.31 0.30 23.47
C CYS A 407 -9.33 1.43 23.79
N LYS A 408 -9.46 2.59 23.14
CA LYS A 408 -8.61 3.74 23.45
C LYS A 408 -9.01 4.33 24.81
N THR A 409 -8.03 4.64 25.67
CA THR A 409 -8.28 5.22 27.01
C THR A 409 -8.44 6.74 26.99
N SER A 410 -8.01 7.39 25.92
CA SER A 410 -8.17 8.84 25.74
C SER A 410 -9.53 9.18 25.13
N ASN A 411 -10.14 10.27 25.64
CA ASN A 411 -11.37 10.84 25.10
C ASN A 411 -11.11 11.98 24.10
N ASP A 412 -9.85 12.24 23.73
CA ASP A 412 -9.47 13.36 22.87
C ASP A 412 -10.16 13.30 21.50
N SER A 413 -10.31 12.10 20.94
CA SER A 413 -11.00 11.87 19.67
C SER A 413 -12.51 12.03 19.73
N CYS A 414 -13.08 12.25 20.91
CA CYS A 414 -14.51 12.52 21.10
C CYS A 414 -14.81 14.02 21.23
N TYR A 415 -13.81 14.90 21.15
CA TYR A 415 -14.01 16.34 21.14
C TYR A 415 -14.16 16.89 19.71
N PRO A 416 -15.15 17.77 19.46
CA PRO A 416 -15.34 18.37 18.14
C PRO A 416 -14.23 19.38 17.77
N PRO A 417 -13.96 19.58 16.46
CA PRO A 417 -12.98 20.56 15.99
C PRO A 417 -13.36 21.98 16.42
N GLY A 418 -12.51 22.62 17.23
CA GLY A 418 -12.76 23.94 17.82
C GLY A 418 -13.01 23.95 19.33
N GLY A 419 -13.05 22.77 19.96
CA GLY A 419 -13.26 22.62 21.40
C GLY A 419 -14.75 22.65 21.77
N GLY A 420 -15.12 21.95 22.84
CA GLY A 420 -16.52 21.78 23.26
C GLY A 420 -16.71 20.66 24.27
N GLU A 421 -17.95 20.21 24.45
CA GLU A 421 -18.27 19.04 25.28
C GLU A 421 -18.02 17.74 24.50
N ILE A 422 -17.67 16.67 25.23
CA ILE A 422 -17.45 15.33 24.66
C ILE A 422 -18.73 14.90 23.90
N CYS A 423 -18.56 14.45 22.66
CA CYS A 423 -19.66 14.05 21.78
C CYS A 423 -20.75 15.11 21.63
N SER A 424 -20.35 16.39 21.61
CA SER A 424 -21.23 17.56 21.51
C SER A 424 -22.32 17.61 22.60
N GLY A 425 -22.09 16.95 23.74
CA GLY A 425 -23.06 16.82 24.84
C GLY A 425 -24.24 15.87 24.55
N ARG A 426 -24.22 15.18 23.41
CA ARG A 426 -25.35 14.43 22.83
C ARG A 426 -25.06 12.93 22.66
N GLY A 427 -23.97 12.46 23.28
CA GLY A 427 -23.55 11.06 23.26
C GLY A 427 -22.64 10.73 24.44
N GLU A 428 -22.19 9.49 24.50
CA GLU A 428 -21.18 9.02 25.45
C GLU A 428 -19.95 8.53 24.68
N CYS A 429 -18.75 8.87 25.16
CA CYS A 429 -17.51 8.44 24.52
C CYS A 429 -17.13 7.05 25.02
N VAL A 430 -17.19 6.06 24.14
CA VAL A 430 -16.83 4.67 24.41
C VAL A 430 -15.68 4.30 23.49
N CYS A 431 -14.53 3.95 24.08
CA CYS A 431 -13.32 3.56 23.34
C CYS A 431 -12.82 4.59 22.31
N GLY A 432 -12.96 5.89 22.60
CA GLY A 432 -12.55 6.97 21.70
C GLY A 432 -13.50 7.24 20.53
N LYS A 433 -14.71 6.65 20.53
CA LYS A 433 -15.78 6.95 19.58
C LYS A 433 -17.05 7.39 20.32
N CYS A 434 -17.81 8.28 19.70
CA CYS A 434 -19.04 8.79 20.27
C CYS A 434 -20.24 7.88 19.98
N GLU A 435 -20.86 7.33 21.02
CA GLU A 435 -22.16 6.67 20.95
C GLU A 435 -23.27 7.70 21.14
N CYS A 436 -23.89 8.10 20.03
CA CYS A 436 -24.90 9.16 20.01
C CYS A 436 -26.25 8.71 20.57
N LYS A 437 -26.85 9.55 21.42
CA LYS A 437 -28.19 9.31 22.00
C LYS A 437 -29.27 9.42 20.91
N SER A 438 -30.35 8.67 21.07
CA SER A 438 -31.56 8.80 20.27
C SER A 438 -32.67 9.39 21.14
N THR A 439 -33.28 10.50 20.70
CA THR A 439 -34.40 11.14 21.39
C THR A 439 -35.66 11.04 20.53
N ASP A 440 -36.83 11.40 21.09
CA ASP A 440 -38.10 11.42 20.36
C ASP A 440 -38.13 12.41 19.17
N GLU A 441 -37.14 13.32 19.10
CA GLU A 441 -36.97 14.36 18.07
C GLU A 441 -36.04 13.91 16.92
N GLY A 442 -35.34 12.78 17.08
CA GLY A 442 -34.43 12.26 16.06
C GLY A 442 -33.20 11.52 16.59
N ARG A 443 -32.40 11.02 15.65
CA ARG A 443 -31.13 10.36 15.93
C ARG A 443 -29.97 11.29 15.60
N PHE A 444 -29.14 11.57 16.60
CA PHE A 444 -27.88 12.28 16.40
C PHE A 444 -26.86 11.37 15.69
N SER A 445 -26.06 11.95 14.82
CA SER A 445 -25.09 11.29 13.93
C SER A 445 -23.87 12.19 13.72
N GLY A 446 -22.80 11.66 13.13
CA GLY A 446 -21.51 12.36 13.05
C GLY A 446 -20.49 11.79 14.03
N ASP A 447 -19.21 12.08 13.78
CA ASP A 447 -18.10 11.52 14.56
C ASP A 447 -18.11 12.01 16.01
N HIS A 448 -18.76 13.15 16.25
CA HIS A 448 -18.95 13.79 17.56
C HIS A 448 -20.43 14.08 17.87
N CYS A 449 -21.38 13.36 17.24
CA CYS A 449 -22.82 13.54 17.40
C CYS A 449 -23.36 14.95 17.06
N GLU A 450 -22.69 15.65 16.15
CA GLU A 450 -22.93 17.02 15.75
C GLU A 450 -24.08 17.17 14.73
N TYR A 451 -24.39 16.12 13.98
CA TYR A 451 -25.41 16.14 12.94
C TYR A 451 -26.72 15.55 13.43
N CYS A 452 -27.78 16.35 13.41
CA CYS A 452 -29.13 15.84 13.49
C CYS A 452 -29.92 16.30 12.25
N PRO A 453 -30.02 15.44 11.22
CA PRO A 453 -30.76 15.78 9.99
C PRO A 453 -32.23 16.15 10.22
N THR A 454 -32.82 15.68 11.32
CA THR A 454 -34.21 15.94 11.69
C THR A 454 -34.38 17.10 12.67
N CYS A 455 -33.30 17.58 13.29
CA CYS A 455 -33.36 18.67 14.26
C CYS A 455 -33.05 19.99 13.54
N SER A 456 -34.12 20.74 13.25
CA SER A 456 -34.14 22.18 12.91
C SER A 456 -33.27 22.64 11.73
N GLY A 457 -33.82 22.50 10.51
CA GLY A 457 -33.67 23.46 9.42
C GLY A 457 -35.07 23.90 8.93
N ARG A 458 -35.17 24.95 8.12
CA ARG A 458 -36.47 25.41 7.56
C ARG A 458 -36.99 24.52 6.43
N CYS A 459 -36.32 23.40 6.13
CA CYS A 459 -36.71 22.49 5.05
C CYS A 459 -38.18 22.07 5.11
N HIS A 460 -38.70 21.72 6.30
CA HIS A 460 -40.11 21.34 6.46
C HIS A 460 -41.08 22.51 6.24
N GLU A 461 -40.70 23.73 6.63
CA GLU A 461 -41.49 24.95 6.44
C GLU A 461 -41.56 25.36 4.95
N LEU A 462 -40.42 25.26 4.25
CA LEU A 462 -40.30 25.67 2.84
C LEU A 462 -40.84 24.61 1.87
N LYS A 463 -40.95 23.35 2.31
CA LYS A 463 -41.35 22.19 1.50
C LYS A 463 -42.65 22.43 0.72
N ASP A 464 -43.72 22.80 1.41
CA ASP A 464 -45.06 22.86 0.82
C ASP A 464 -45.16 24.01 -0.20
N CYS A 465 -44.42 25.09 0.02
CA CYS A 465 -44.33 26.22 -0.90
C CYS A 465 -43.50 25.93 -2.15
N VAL A 466 -42.36 25.25 -2.01
CA VAL A 466 -41.57 24.78 -3.17
C VAL A 466 -42.40 23.81 -4.02
N GLN A 467 -43.15 22.92 -3.36
CA GLN A 467 -43.95 21.91 -4.04
C GLN A 467 -45.11 22.51 -4.87
N CYS A 468 -45.77 23.55 -4.35
CA CYS A 468 -46.85 24.23 -5.06
C CYS A 468 -46.35 25.17 -6.17
N GLN A 469 -45.29 25.96 -5.90
CA GLN A 469 -44.81 26.98 -6.84
C GLN A 469 -44.09 26.37 -8.06
N VAL A 470 -43.32 25.30 -7.88
CA VAL A 470 -42.51 24.67 -8.94
C VAL A 470 -43.25 23.52 -9.60
N TYR A 471 -43.74 22.56 -8.81
CA TYR A 471 -44.30 21.31 -9.35
C TYR A 471 -45.82 21.27 -9.42
N ARG A 472 -46.53 22.26 -8.87
CA ARG A 472 -48.00 22.33 -8.80
C ARG A 472 -48.63 21.08 -8.16
N THR A 473 -47.99 20.54 -7.12
CA THR A 473 -48.45 19.36 -6.37
C THR A 473 -48.40 19.62 -4.87
N GLY A 474 -48.89 18.67 -4.06
CA GLY A 474 -48.84 18.76 -2.60
C GLY A 474 -50.03 19.47 -1.94
N PRO A 475 -49.92 19.79 -0.63
CA PRO A 475 -51.04 20.28 0.17
C PRO A 475 -51.59 21.64 -0.29
N LEU A 476 -50.73 22.48 -0.87
CA LEU A 476 -51.06 23.82 -1.38
C LEU A 476 -51.18 23.86 -2.91
N LYS A 477 -51.53 22.75 -3.57
CA LYS A 477 -51.61 22.66 -5.04
C LYS A 477 -52.58 23.64 -5.70
N GLU A 478 -53.58 24.12 -4.96
CA GLU A 478 -54.57 25.07 -5.49
C GLU A 478 -53.93 26.45 -5.67
N PRO A 479 -54.07 27.12 -6.84
CA PRO A 479 -53.33 28.34 -7.16
C PRO A 479 -53.54 29.50 -6.19
N GLU A 480 -54.74 29.64 -5.64
CA GLU A 480 -55.06 30.70 -4.69
C GLU A 480 -54.45 30.46 -3.30
N ASP A 481 -54.39 29.19 -2.86
CA ASP A 481 -53.79 28.81 -1.57
C ASP A 481 -52.26 28.95 -1.62
N CYS A 482 -51.64 28.54 -2.73
CA CYS A 482 -50.21 28.72 -2.95
C CYS A 482 -49.82 30.21 -2.97
N ARG A 483 -50.58 31.06 -3.68
CA ARG A 483 -50.26 32.50 -3.78
C ARG A 483 -50.44 33.24 -2.46
N THR A 484 -51.39 32.81 -1.63
CA THR A 484 -51.68 33.47 -0.35
C THR A 484 -50.70 33.05 0.75
N ASN A 485 -50.37 31.76 0.83
CA ASN A 485 -49.52 31.21 1.91
C ASN A 485 -48.02 31.27 1.59
N CYS A 486 -47.63 31.32 0.31
CA CYS A 486 -46.22 31.26 -0.12
C CYS A 486 -45.74 32.58 -0.71
N THR A 487 -45.63 33.61 0.14
CA THR A 487 -45.15 34.95 -0.24
C THR A 487 -43.72 35.26 0.25
N LEU A 488 -43.14 34.35 1.05
CA LEU A 488 -41.82 34.52 1.69
C LEU A 488 -40.65 34.53 0.70
N PHE A 489 -40.77 33.80 -0.41
CA PHE A 489 -39.72 33.65 -1.42
C PHE A 489 -40.32 33.23 -2.78
N THR A 490 -39.52 33.40 -3.83
CA THR A 490 -39.79 32.85 -5.16
C THR A 490 -38.62 31.92 -5.54
N PRO A 491 -38.85 30.61 -5.74
CA PRO A 491 -37.82 29.66 -6.12
C PRO A 491 -37.19 30.02 -7.46
N THR A 492 -35.88 29.83 -7.56
CA THR A 492 -35.19 29.78 -8.86
C THR A 492 -35.10 28.33 -9.32
N GLU A 493 -35.62 28.03 -10.51
CA GLU A 493 -35.60 26.68 -11.08
C GLU A 493 -34.28 26.42 -11.80
N VAL A 494 -33.66 25.27 -11.53
CA VAL A 494 -32.40 24.81 -12.15
C VAL A 494 -32.48 23.34 -12.55
N ASP A 495 -31.76 22.93 -13.59
CA ASP A 495 -31.79 21.53 -14.06
C ASP A 495 -31.26 20.54 -13.01
N LYS A 496 -30.28 20.96 -12.21
CA LYS A 496 -29.69 20.15 -11.14
C LYS A 496 -29.24 21.03 -9.99
N VAL A 497 -29.63 20.66 -8.77
CA VAL A 497 -29.21 21.36 -7.55
C VAL A 497 -27.84 20.82 -7.11
N GLU A 498 -26.83 21.68 -7.13
CA GLU A 498 -25.48 21.40 -6.61
C GLU A 498 -25.22 22.25 -5.36
N ILE A 499 -24.57 21.67 -4.34
CA ILE A 499 -24.25 22.36 -3.08
C ILE A 499 -22.86 22.98 -3.20
N ASP A 500 -22.75 24.25 -2.83
CA ASP A 500 -21.49 24.91 -2.57
C ASP A 500 -21.23 24.97 -1.05
N GLU A 501 -20.37 24.08 -0.55
CA GLU A 501 -20.03 23.97 0.89
C GLU A 501 -19.43 25.26 1.45
N SER A 502 -18.87 26.13 0.59
CA SER A 502 -18.28 27.42 1.00
C SER A 502 -19.32 28.53 1.28
N LYS A 503 -20.59 28.32 0.90
CA LYS A 503 -21.65 29.36 0.94
C LYS A 503 -22.72 29.13 2.01
N GLY A 504 -22.60 28.13 2.87
CA GLY A 504 -23.60 27.85 3.91
C GLY A 504 -24.97 27.45 3.34
N GLU A 505 -24.98 26.70 2.24
CA GLU A 505 -26.22 26.24 1.59
C GLU A 505 -26.76 24.96 2.25
N HIS A 506 -28.05 24.92 2.54
CA HIS A 506 -28.71 23.73 3.11
C HIS A 506 -29.50 23.00 2.03
N LEU A 507 -29.19 21.72 1.80
CA LEU A 507 -29.94 20.86 0.87
C LEU A 507 -31.11 20.18 1.57
N CYS A 508 -32.29 20.32 0.98
CA CYS A 508 -33.52 19.67 1.40
C CYS A 508 -33.96 18.65 0.34
N ILE A 509 -34.30 17.44 0.78
CA ILE A 509 -34.74 16.33 -0.09
C ILE A 509 -36.05 15.78 0.46
N PHE A 510 -37.08 15.71 -0.38
CA PHE A 510 -38.37 15.16 -0.02
C PHE A 510 -38.96 14.29 -1.13
N TYR A 511 -39.97 13.51 -0.75
CA TYR A 511 -40.81 12.74 -1.66
C TYR A 511 -42.19 13.39 -1.73
N ASP A 512 -42.77 13.39 -2.92
CA ASP A 512 -44.15 13.82 -3.13
C ASP A 512 -45.13 12.64 -3.01
N GLU A 513 -46.41 12.93 -3.28
CA GLU A 513 -47.52 11.97 -3.25
C GLU A 513 -47.47 10.90 -4.36
N TYR A 514 -46.53 11.00 -5.30
CA TYR A 514 -46.31 10.06 -6.41
C TYR A 514 -45.00 9.26 -6.26
N ASP A 515 -44.39 9.27 -5.08
CA ASP A 515 -43.05 8.72 -4.80
C ASP A 515 -41.95 9.33 -5.70
N CYS A 516 -42.16 10.52 -6.25
CA CYS A 516 -41.13 11.24 -6.97
C CYS A 516 -40.29 12.06 -6.00
N LYS A 517 -38.97 11.95 -6.16
CA LYS A 517 -38.00 12.66 -5.33
C LYS A 517 -37.77 14.07 -5.88
N PHE A 518 -37.96 15.08 -5.04
CA PHE A 518 -37.66 16.47 -5.38
C PHE A 518 -36.63 17.07 -4.42
N LYS A 519 -35.81 17.97 -4.95
CA LYS A 519 -34.64 18.54 -4.26
C LYS A 519 -34.66 20.05 -4.38
N PHE A 520 -34.35 20.74 -3.30
CA PHE A 520 -34.12 22.17 -3.30
C PHE A 520 -33.06 22.52 -2.27
N LYS A 521 -32.38 23.64 -2.47
CA LYS A 521 -31.47 24.22 -1.49
C LYS A 521 -31.95 25.59 -1.07
N TYR A 522 -31.64 25.99 0.16
CA TYR A 522 -31.88 27.35 0.63
C TYR A 522 -30.65 27.94 1.31
N ARG A 523 -30.58 29.27 1.27
CA ARG A 523 -29.58 30.08 1.97
C ARG A 523 -30.23 31.37 2.48
N GLU A 524 -29.77 31.86 3.62
CA GLU A 524 -30.23 33.12 4.19
C GLU A 524 -29.21 34.23 3.89
N GLU A 525 -29.61 35.24 3.13
CA GLU A 525 -28.81 36.45 2.82
C GLU A 525 -29.61 37.68 3.27
N ASP A 526 -29.03 38.54 4.11
CA ASP A 526 -29.61 39.83 4.53
C ASP A 526 -31.10 39.75 4.96
N ASN A 527 -31.44 38.75 5.79
CA ASN A 527 -32.80 38.50 6.27
C ASN A 527 -33.82 38.09 5.17
N LYS A 528 -33.34 37.65 4.00
CA LYS A 528 -34.14 37.07 2.90
C LYS A 528 -33.71 35.63 2.64
N ILE A 529 -34.70 34.78 2.36
CA ILE A 529 -34.47 33.37 2.03
C ILE A 529 -34.37 33.26 0.51
N VAL A 530 -33.22 32.77 0.02
CA VAL A 530 -33.02 32.41 -1.37
C VAL A 530 -33.20 30.92 -1.51
N VAL A 531 -34.17 30.49 -2.33
CA VAL A 531 -34.48 29.08 -2.57
C VAL A 531 -34.22 28.74 -4.03
N VAL A 532 -33.51 27.64 -4.25
CA VAL A 532 -33.20 27.11 -5.59
C VAL A 532 -33.70 25.68 -5.66
N ALA A 533 -34.60 25.38 -6.58
CA ALA A 533 -35.28 24.09 -6.70
C ALA A 533 -34.98 23.43 -8.05
N GLN A 534 -34.95 22.10 -8.07
CA GLN A 534 -34.71 21.35 -9.30
C GLN A 534 -35.94 21.38 -10.22
N THR A 535 -35.81 21.63 -11.52
CA THR A 535 -36.95 21.73 -12.44
C THR A 535 -37.71 20.40 -12.59
N GLU A 536 -37.00 19.28 -12.76
CA GLU A 536 -37.59 17.95 -12.91
C GLU A 536 -37.44 17.11 -11.63
N ARG A 537 -38.52 16.42 -11.24
CA ARG A 537 -38.53 15.46 -10.13
C ARG A 537 -37.99 14.12 -10.60
N GLU A 538 -37.19 13.47 -9.76
CA GLU A 538 -36.64 12.13 -10.00
C GLU A 538 -37.71 11.08 -9.65
N CYS A 539 -38.52 10.67 -10.63
CA CYS A 539 -39.51 9.62 -10.47
C CYS A 539 -38.94 8.24 -10.85
N PRO A 540 -39.34 7.14 -10.19
CA PRO A 540 -38.92 5.79 -10.56
C PRO A 540 -39.34 5.45 -12.01
N PRO A 541 -38.48 4.78 -12.80
CA PRO A 541 -38.79 4.42 -14.18
C PRO A 541 -39.92 3.39 -14.23
N LYS A 542 -40.88 3.58 -15.14
CA LYS A 542 -41.96 2.61 -15.38
C LYS A 542 -41.36 1.34 -16.00
N VAL A 543 -41.23 0.28 -15.21
CA VAL A 543 -40.65 -1.00 -15.66
C VAL A 543 -41.66 -1.73 -16.56
N PHE A 544 -41.29 -2.01 -17.82
CA PHE A 544 -42.13 -2.77 -18.76
C PHE A 544 -42.07 -4.28 -18.44
N MET A 545 -42.84 -4.69 -17.42
CA MET A 545 -42.88 -6.06 -16.89
C MET A 545 -43.12 -7.14 -17.96
N LEU A 546 -43.93 -6.85 -18.98
CA LEU A 546 -44.23 -7.80 -20.05
C LEU A 546 -43.00 -8.18 -20.89
N GLY A 547 -42.10 -7.23 -21.15
CA GLY A 547 -40.89 -7.46 -21.96
C GLY A 547 -39.86 -8.31 -21.24
N ILE A 548 -39.72 -8.14 -19.92
CA ILE A 548 -38.82 -8.94 -19.09
C ILE A 548 -39.29 -10.40 -19.07
N VAL A 549 -40.60 -10.62 -18.86
CA VAL A 549 -41.17 -11.98 -18.81
C VAL A 549 -40.99 -12.70 -20.15
N LEU A 550 -41.27 -12.05 -21.27
CA LEU A 550 -41.10 -12.65 -22.60
C LEU A 550 -39.63 -12.93 -22.94
N GLY A 551 -38.71 -12.04 -22.54
CA GLY A 551 -37.27 -12.20 -22.74
C GLY A 551 -36.70 -13.41 -22.00
N VAL A 552 -37.10 -13.61 -20.73
CA VAL A 552 -36.65 -14.75 -19.92
C VAL A 552 -37.15 -16.08 -20.50
N ILE A 553 -38.41 -16.14 -20.94
CA ILE A 553 -38.98 -17.35 -21.56
C ILE A 553 -38.22 -17.71 -22.83
N ALA A 554 -37.93 -16.74 -23.70
CA ALA A 554 -37.18 -16.96 -24.93
C ALA A 554 -35.75 -17.47 -24.67
N ALA A 555 -35.07 -16.93 -23.66
CA ALA A 555 -33.72 -17.36 -23.29
C ALA A 555 -33.68 -18.82 -22.81
N ILE A 556 -34.63 -19.23 -21.96
CA ILE A 556 -34.72 -20.61 -21.46
C ILE A 556 -34.93 -21.60 -22.61
N VAL A 557 -35.81 -21.27 -23.55
CA VAL A 557 -36.08 -22.12 -24.73
C VAL A 557 -34.84 -22.27 -25.62
N LEU A 558 -34.11 -21.18 -25.87
CA LEU A 558 -32.89 -21.20 -26.68
C LEU A 558 -31.77 -22.03 -26.05
N VAL A 559 -31.57 -21.91 -24.73
CA VAL A 559 -30.59 -22.73 -24.00
C VAL A 559 -30.95 -24.22 -24.06
N GLY A 560 -32.24 -24.55 -23.87
CA GLY A 560 -32.72 -25.93 -24.00
C GLY A 560 -32.47 -26.53 -25.39
N LEU A 561 -32.74 -25.77 -26.46
CA LEU A 561 -32.45 -26.19 -27.83
C LEU A 561 -30.95 -26.38 -28.09
N ALA A 562 -30.11 -25.48 -27.60
CA ALA A 562 -28.66 -25.59 -27.76
C ALA A 562 -28.11 -26.86 -27.09
N ILE A 563 -28.59 -27.19 -25.88
CA ILE A 563 -28.19 -28.41 -25.15
C ILE A 563 -28.63 -29.67 -25.92
N LEU A 564 -29.85 -29.69 -26.46
CA LEU A 564 -30.34 -30.83 -27.25
C LEU A 564 -29.53 -31.03 -28.53
N LEU A 565 -29.16 -29.94 -29.23
CA LEU A 565 -28.30 -29.99 -30.40
C LEU A 565 -26.88 -30.49 -30.05
N LEU A 566 -26.31 -30.02 -28.94
CA LEU A 566 -25.01 -30.47 -28.46
C LEU A 566 -25.03 -31.96 -28.10
N TRP A 567 -26.06 -32.41 -27.39
CA TRP A 567 -26.25 -33.83 -27.07
C TRP A 567 -26.39 -34.69 -28.33
N LYS A 568 -27.19 -34.24 -29.31
CA LYS A 568 -27.35 -34.94 -30.59
C LYS A 568 -26.03 -35.00 -31.38
N LEU A 569 -25.23 -33.95 -31.36
CA LEU A 569 -23.91 -33.91 -31.99
C LEU A 569 -22.95 -34.91 -31.33
N LEU A 570 -22.85 -34.87 -29.99
CA LEU A 570 -21.95 -35.74 -29.23
C LEU A 570 -22.32 -37.23 -29.38
N THR A 571 -23.60 -37.56 -29.29
CA THR A 571 -24.10 -38.94 -29.50
C THR A 571 -23.81 -39.42 -30.92
N THR A 572 -24.02 -38.58 -31.94
CA THR A 572 -23.71 -38.94 -33.34
C THR A 572 -22.21 -39.19 -33.56
N ILE A 573 -21.34 -38.41 -32.91
CA ILE A 573 -19.88 -38.62 -32.95
C ILE A 573 -19.49 -39.92 -32.25
N HIS A 574 -20.07 -40.19 -31.08
CA HIS A 574 -19.81 -41.41 -30.31
C HIS A 574 -20.26 -42.66 -31.07
N ASP A 575 -21.48 -42.67 -31.60
CA ASP A 575 -22.00 -43.78 -32.42
C ASP A 575 -21.14 -44.04 -33.65
N ARG A 576 -20.67 -42.98 -34.35
CA ARG A 576 -19.74 -43.14 -35.48
C ARG A 576 -18.42 -43.77 -35.07
N ARG A 577 -17.88 -43.41 -33.91
CA ARG A 577 -16.62 -43.99 -33.39
C ARG A 577 -16.80 -45.45 -32.99
N GLU A 578 -17.88 -45.77 -32.28
CA GLU A 578 -18.19 -47.15 -31.89
C GLU A 578 -18.49 -48.02 -33.11
N PHE A 579 -19.20 -47.50 -34.13
CA PHE A 579 -19.39 -48.21 -35.39
C PHE A 579 -18.07 -48.52 -36.11
N ALA A 580 -17.16 -47.55 -36.20
CA ALA A 580 -15.83 -47.75 -36.79
C ALA A 580 -14.99 -48.75 -35.98
N ARG A 581 -15.10 -48.73 -34.64
CA ARG A 581 -14.44 -49.69 -33.76
C ARG A 581 -14.99 -51.10 -33.97
N PHE A 582 -16.31 -51.25 -34.05
CA PHE A 582 -16.97 -52.52 -34.33
C PHE A 582 -16.56 -53.09 -35.69
N GLU A 583 -16.49 -52.28 -36.75
CA GLU A 583 -15.99 -52.74 -38.06
C GLU A 583 -14.53 -53.21 -38.00
N LYS A 584 -13.68 -52.51 -37.24
CA LYS A 584 -12.27 -52.91 -37.05
C LYS A 584 -12.15 -54.22 -36.27
N GLU A 585 -12.94 -54.40 -35.22
CA GLU A 585 -13.00 -55.66 -34.45
C GLU A 585 -13.53 -56.81 -35.32
N ARG A 586 -14.56 -56.58 -36.13
CA ARG A 586 -15.08 -57.57 -37.10
C ARG A 586 -14.03 -57.98 -38.12
N MET A 587 -13.23 -57.04 -38.65
CA MET A 587 -12.16 -57.32 -39.62
C MET A 587 -10.96 -58.06 -38.98
N ASN A 588 -10.71 -57.82 -37.69
CA ASN A 588 -9.61 -58.45 -36.95
C ASN A 588 -9.98 -59.81 -36.32
N ALA A 589 -11.26 -60.17 -36.31
CA ALA A 589 -11.71 -61.49 -35.89
C ALA A 589 -11.30 -62.55 -36.93
N LYS A 590 -10.07 -63.07 -36.79
CA LYS A 590 -9.67 -64.34 -37.41
C LYS A 590 -10.39 -65.47 -36.67
N TRP A 591 -11.34 -66.10 -37.34
CA TRP A 591 -11.96 -67.33 -36.87
C TRP A 591 -10.96 -68.47 -37.02
N ASP A 592 -10.42 -68.95 -35.89
CA ASP A 592 -9.64 -70.18 -35.86
C ASP A 592 -10.58 -71.35 -36.10
N THR A 593 -10.36 -72.07 -37.20
CA THR A 593 -11.18 -73.20 -37.68
C THR A 593 -10.68 -74.51 -37.06
N GLY A 594 -10.44 -74.48 -35.74
CA GLY A 594 -10.13 -75.65 -34.94
C GLY A 594 -11.41 -76.42 -34.59
N GLU A 595 -11.53 -77.62 -35.14
CA GLU A 595 -12.65 -78.53 -34.84
C GLU A 595 -12.77 -78.80 -33.33
N ASN A 596 -14.01 -78.83 -32.86
CA ASN A 596 -14.38 -78.99 -31.46
C ASN A 596 -13.77 -80.28 -30.85
N PRO A 597 -12.93 -80.19 -29.80
CA PRO A 597 -12.20 -81.33 -29.24
C PRO A 597 -13.08 -82.41 -28.57
N ILE A 598 -14.40 -82.21 -28.51
CA ILE A 598 -15.38 -83.18 -27.98
C ILE A 598 -16.10 -83.94 -29.12
N TYR A 599 -15.87 -83.55 -30.38
CA TYR A 599 -16.51 -84.16 -31.55
C TYR A 599 -15.69 -85.35 -32.10
N LYS A 600 -16.22 -86.57 -32.00
CA LYS A 600 -15.66 -87.77 -32.64
C LYS A 600 -16.41 -88.07 -33.93
N GLN A 601 -15.77 -87.94 -35.09
CA GLN A 601 -16.36 -88.35 -36.37
C GLN A 601 -16.54 -89.87 -36.44
N ALA A 602 -17.71 -90.31 -36.91
CA ALA A 602 -18.15 -91.71 -36.92
C ALA A 602 -17.71 -92.50 -38.18
N THR A 603 -16.62 -92.12 -38.83
CA THR A 603 -16.16 -92.77 -40.06
C THR A 603 -14.64 -92.94 -40.03
N SER A 604 -14.18 -94.19 -40.15
CA SER A 604 -12.75 -94.53 -40.22
C SER A 604 -12.39 -94.84 -41.67
N THR A 605 -11.44 -94.10 -42.24
CA THR A 605 -10.95 -94.31 -43.60
C THR A 605 -9.53 -94.85 -43.54
N PHE A 606 -9.34 -96.08 -44.01
CA PHE A 606 -8.02 -96.72 -44.08
C PHE A 606 -7.46 -96.58 -45.50
N LYS A 607 -6.24 -96.04 -45.63
CA LYS A 607 -5.49 -96.06 -46.90
C LYS A 607 -4.77 -97.40 -47.04
N ASN A 608 -5.16 -98.15 -48.07
CA ASN A 608 -4.57 -99.44 -48.46
C ASN A 608 -3.16 -99.23 -49.06
N PRO A 609 -2.09 -99.82 -48.48
CA PRO A 609 -0.71 -99.66 -48.96
C PRO A 609 -0.34 -100.40 -50.26
N MET A 610 -1.25 -101.12 -50.93
CA MET A 610 -0.90 -101.96 -52.09
C MET A 610 -1.38 -101.49 -53.47
N TYR A 611 -1.99 -100.31 -53.63
CA TYR A 611 -2.37 -99.85 -54.97
C TYR A 611 -1.31 -98.95 -55.61
N ALA A 612 -0.24 -99.59 -56.07
CA ALA A 612 0.54 -99.15 -57.22
C ALA A 612 0.04 -99.94 -58.44
N GLY A 613 -0.60 -99.28 -59.42
CA GLY A 613 -0.89 -99.90 -60.72
C GLY A 613 -2.10 -99.36 -61.49
N LYS A 614 -1.77 -98.56 -62.52
CA LYS A 614 -2.58 -98.02 -63.63
C LYS A 614 -3.60 -96.91 -63.35
#